data_AF-A0A961TYV6-F1
#
_entry.id   AF-A0A961TYV6-F1
#
_cell.length_a   1.000
_cell.length_b   1.000
_cell.length_c   1.000
_cell.angle_alpha   90.00
_cell.angle_beta   90.00
_cell.angle_gamma   90.00
#
_symmetry.space_group_name_H-M   'P 1'
#
loop_
_entity.id
_entity.type
_entity.pdbx_description
1 polymer ?
#
loop_
_entity_poly.entity_id
_entity_poly.type
_entity_poly.pdbx_seq_one_letter_code
_entity_poly.pdbx_strand_id
1 'polypeptide(L)' 'TTDDGYYACDFRGLDRAGSFRIQAPGRPAYVIEVYQSGRAYGFADFGSGSVSLPGEYIRSRRDRACWDNTETSTQICAW' A
#
# COMPACT_ATOMS: atom_id res chain seq x y z
N THR A 1 9.53 -9.16 -13.36
CA THR A 1 9.82 -8.30 -12.20
C THR A 1 8.71 -8.52 -11.22
N THR A 2 8.92 -9.40 -10.26
CA THR A 2 8.01 -9.57 -9.12
C THR A 2 8.32 -8.43 -8.15
N ASP A 3 7.37 -7.53 -7.94
CA ASP A 3 7.48 -6.46 -6.93
C ASP A 3 7.47 -7.04 -5.49
N ASP A 4 7.26 -8.35 -5.36
CA ASP A 4 7.33 -9.08 -4.11
C ASP A 4 8.75 -9.01 -3.52
N GLY A 5 8.88 -8.48 -2.30
CA GLY A 5 10.13 -8.40 -1.59
C GLY A 5 10.14 -7.32 -0.50
N TYR A 6 11.22 -7.31 0.26
CA TYR A 6 11.47 -6.34 1.32
C TYR A 6 12.47 -5.30 0.84
N TYR A 7 12.10 -4.02 0.93
CA TYR A 7 12.91 -2.92 0.44
C TYR A 7 12.95 -1.79 1.47
N ALA A 8 14.04 -1.03 1.47
CA ALA A 8 14.12 0.22 2.22
C ALA A 8 13.24 1.27 1.53
N CYS A 9 11.98 1.35 1.94
CA CYS A 9 11.03 2.31 1.42
C CYS A 9 11.11 3.64 2.18
N ASP A 10 10.97 4.74 1.44
CA ASP A 10 10.64 6.05 2.01
C ASP A 10 9.14 6.06 2.36
N PHE A 11 8.84 6.05 3.67
CA PHE A 11 7.49 6.09 4.19
C PHE A 11 7.05 7.53 4.46
N ARG A 12 5.87 7.88 3.95
CA ARG A 12 5.25 9.18 4.24
C ARG A 12 3.78 9.03 4.59
N GLY A 13 3.42 9.40 5.82
CA GLY A 13 2.02 9.57 6.22
C GLY A 13 1.37 10.74 5.47
N LEU A 14 0.13 10.54 5.03
CA LEU A 14 -0.63 11.52 4.24
C LEU A 14 -1.71 12.22 5.07
N ASP A 15 -2.27 11.54 6.07
CA ASP A 15 -3.33 12.08 6.92
C ASP A 15 -3.34 11.45 8.32
N ARG A 16 -4.36 11.82 9.13
CA ARG A 16 -4.58 11.28 10.48
C ARG A 16 -5.36 9.98 10.51
N ALA A 17 -6.00 9.58 9.40
CA ALA A 17 -6.70 8.30 9.29
C ALA A 17 -5.72 7.14 9.14
N GLY A 18 -4.47 7.44 8.76
CA GLY A 18 -3.40 6.47 8.59
C GLY A 18 -3.13 6.16 7.12
N SER A 19 -3.59 7.01 6.19
CA SER A 19 -3.17 6.92 4.80
C SER A 19 -1.69 7.21 4.68
N PHE A 20 -1.03 6.54 3.74
CA PHE A 20 0.41 6.69 3.54
C PHE A 20 0.80 6.40 2.10
N ARG A 21 2.00 6.87 1.75
CA ARG A 21 2.73 6.52 0.54
C ARG A 21 4.03 5.82 0.92
N ILE A 22 4.36 4.76 0.18
CA ILE A 22 5.68 4.13 0.18
C ILE A 22 6.29 4.20 -1.21
N GLN A 23 7.59 4.44 -1.28
CA GLN A 23 8.34 4.45 -2.53
C GLN A 23 9.77 3.98 -2.30
N ALA A 24 10.37 3.30 -3.28
CA ALA A 24 11.77 2.92 -3.26
C ALA A 24 12.42 3.18 -4.62
N PRO A 25 13.73 3.47 -4.69
CA PRO A 25 14.41 3.69 -5.96
C PRO A 25 14.25 2.50 -6.92
N GLY A 26 13.82 2.76 -8.15
CA GLY A 26 13.64 1.72 -9.18
C GLY A 26 12.50 0.74 -8.89
N ARG A 27 11.51 1.15 -8.07
CA ARG A 27 10.29 0.39 -7.77
C ARG A 27 9.06 1.27 -7.95
N PRO A 28 7.88 0.66 -8.17
CA PRO A 28 6.62 1.41 -8.15
C PRO A 28 6.42 2.10 -6.79
N ALA A 29 5.75 3.25 -6.80
CA ALA A 29 5.27 3.87 -5.58
C ALA A 29 3.86 3.36 -5.27
N TYR A 30 3.56 3.09 -4.01
CA TYR A 30 2.24 2.65 -3.58
C TYR A 30 1.63 3.65 -2.62
N VAL A 31 0.31 3.82 -2.69
CA VAL A 31 -0.48 4.64 -1.78
C VAL A 31 -1.58 3.77 -1.18
N ILE A 32 -1.73 3.85 0.13
CA ILE A 32 -2.88 3.34 0.87
C ILE A 32 -3.69 4.55 1.33
N GLU A 33 -4.95 4.63 0.89
CA GLU A 33 -5.89 5.68 1.29
C GLU A 33 -6.94 5.09 2.23
N VAL A 34 -6.84 5.43 3.51
CA VAL A 34 -7.72 4.92 4.56
C VAL A 34 -9.00 5.73 4.60
N TYR A 35 -10.09 5.16 4.06
CA TYR A 35 -11.41 5.79 4.09
C TYR A 35 -12.21 5.44 5.35
N GLN A 36 -11.88 4.32 6.02
CA GLN A 36 -12.49 3.88 7.28
C GLN A 36 -11.45 3.13 8.12
N SER A 37 -11.59 3.15 9.45
CA SER A 37 -10.70 2.40 10.34
C SER A 37 -10.54 0.93 9.89
N GLY A 38 -9.31 0.60 9.48
CA GLY A 38 -8.93 -0.75 9.01
C GLY A 38 -9.33 -1.09 7.58
N ARG A 39 -9.84 -0.14 6.79
CA ARG A 39 -10.22 -0.31 5.38
C ARG A 39 -9.67 0.81 4.52
N ALA A 40 -9.16 0.45 3.35
CA ALA A 40 -8.50 1.39 2.47
C ALA A 40 -8.66 1.02 1.00
N TYR A 41 -8.39 1.99 0.13
CA TYR A 41 -8.10 1.74 -1.28
C TYR A 41 -6.59 1.78 -1.50
N GLY A 42 -6.12 1.00 -2.47
CA GLY A 42 -4.71 0.95 -2.84
C GLY A 42 -4.50 1.54 -4.23
N PHE A 43 -3.40 2.26 -4.41
CA PHE A 43 -2.97 2.79 -5.69
C PHE A 43 -1.50 2.47 -5.92
N ALA A 44 -1.13 2.32 -7.18
CA ALA A 44 0.26 2.11 -7.59
C ALA A 44 0.63 3.08 -8.72
N ASP A 45 1.82 3.64 -8.66
CA ASP A 45 2.42 4.44 -9.72
C ASP A 45 3.65 3.72 -10.27
N PHE A 46 3.54 3.27 -11.51
CA PHE A 46 4.59 2.54 -12.24
C PHE A 46 5.47 3.46 -13.10
N GLY A 47 5.39 4.79 -12.89
CA GLY A 47 6.11 5.80 -13.65
C GLY A 47 5.29 6.50 -14.74
N SER A 48 4.04 6.07 -14.95
CA SER A 48 3.09 6.69 -15.90
C SER A 48 1.89 7.36 -15.21
N GLY A 49 1.95 7.51 -13.88
CA GLY A 49 0.87 8.03 -13.06
C GLY A 49 0.21 6.95 -12.22
N SER A 50 -0.56 7.41 -11.24
CA SER A 50 -1.20 6.56 -10.23
C SER A 50 -2.43 5.86 -10.81
N VAL A 51 -2.50 4.53 -10.66
CA VAL A 51 -3.64 3.70 -11.02
C VAL A 51 -4.24 3.06 -9.77
N SER A 52 -5.58 2.88 -9.76
CA SER A 52 -6.25 2.14 -8.69
C SER A 52 -5.92 0.67 -8.79
N LEU A 53 -5.56 0.07 -7.66
CA LEU A 53 -5.48 -1.38 -7.53
C LEU A 53 -6.89 -1.94 -7.35
N PRO A 54 -7.14 -3.18 -7.80
CA PRO A 54 -8.43 -3.84 -7.62
C PRO A 54 -8.72 -4.10 -6.13
N GLY A 55 -9.99 -4.17 -5.77
CA GLY A 55 -10.43 -4.52 -4.43
C GLY A 55 -10.09 -3.54 -3.31
N GLU A 56 -10.53 -3.90 -2.11
CA GLU A 56 -10.21 -3.17 -0.89
C GLU A 56 -8.95 -3.71 -0.25
N TYR A 57 -8.30 -2.86 0.55
CA TYR A 57 -7.23 -3.25 1.44
C TYR A 57 -7.74 -3.25 2.88
N ILE A 58 -7.60 -4.39 3.55
CA ILE A 58 -7.98 -4.56 4.95
C ILE A 58 -6.71 -4.60 5.79
N ARG A 59 -6.67 -3.79 6.86
CA ARG A 59 -5.53 -3.79 7.77
C ARG A 59 -5.44 -5.15 8.45
N SER A 60 -4.30 -5.83 8.27
CA SER A 60 -4.14 -7.19 8.77
C SER A 60 -4.26 -7.24 10.28
N ARG A 61 -4.80 -8.37 10.78
CA ARG A 61 -4.87 -8.67 12.22
C ARG A 61 -3.62 -9.39 12.72
N ARG A 62 -2.87 -10.04 11.83
CA ARG A 62 -1.64 -10.77 12.15
C ARG A 62 -0.45 -9.82 12.24
N ASP A 63 -0.34 -8.90 11.29
CA ASP A 63 0.67 -7.85 11.28
C ASP A 63 0.02 -6.49 11.01
N ARG A 64 0.06 -5.59 11.99
CA ARG A 64 -0.57 -4.26 11.88
C ARG A 64 0.17 -3.35 10.91
N ALA A 65 1.38 -3.68 10.48
CA ALA A 65 2.09 -2.98 9.42
C ALA A 65 1.53 -3.30 8.02
N CYS A 66 0.79 -4.39 7.87
CA CYS A 66 0.35 -4.91 6.58
C CYS A 66 -1.12 -4.60 6.28
N TRP A 67 -1.39 -4.45 4.98
CA TRP A 67 -2.69 -4.28 4.37
C TRP A 67 -2.89 -5.37 3.32
N ASP A 68 -3.90 -6.20 3.54
CA ASP A 68 -4.21 -7.36 2.71
C ASP A 68 -5.29 -6.99 1.69
N ASN A 69 -5.04 -7.24 0.41
CA ASN A 69 -6.06 -7.04 -0.62
C ASN A 69 -7.17 -8.12 -0.52
N THR A 70 -8.42 -7.73 -0.72
CA THR A 70 -9.56 -8.66 -0.64
C THR A 70 -9.82 -9.47 -1.91
N GLU A 71 -9.31 -9.01 -3.05
CA GLU A 71 -9.56 -9.60 -4.37
C GLU A 71 -8.32 -10.29 -4.97
N THR A 72 -7.13 -9.87 -4.55
CA THR A 72 -5.85 -10.42 -5.01
C THR A 72 -5.04 -10.98 -3.84
N SER A 73 -3.95 -11.67 -4.14
CA SER A 73 -2.96 -12.09 -3.14
C SER A 73 -1.95 -10.99 -2.78
N THR A 74 -2.20 -9.75 -3.17
CA THR A 74 -1.30 -8.62 -2.91
C THR A 74 -1.37 -8.21 -1.45
N GLN A 75 -0.21 -8.02 -0.84
CA GLN A 75 -0.08 -7.46 0.50
C GLN A 75 0.89 -6.29 0.46
N ILE A 76 0.52 -5.19 1.09
CA ILE A 76 1.37 -4.00 1.21
C ILE A 76 1.69 -3.79 2.70
N CYS A 77 2.98 -3.84 3.05
CA CYS A 77 3.43 -3.67 4.43
C CYS A 77 4.35 -2.46 4.56
N ALA A 78 4.21 -1.70 5.66
CA ALA A 78 5.06 -0.58 6.01
C ALA A 78 5.42 -0.60 7.50
N TRP A 79 6.71 -0.79 7.81
CA TRP A 79 7.29 -0.90 9.16
C TRP A 79 8.35 0.17 9.41
#